data_AF-M2PKH0-F1
#
_entry.id   AF-M2PKH0-F1
#
_cell.length_a   1.000
_cell.length_b   1.000
_cell.length_c   1.000
_cell.angle_alpha   90.00
_cell.angle_beta   90.00
_cell.angle_gamma   90.00
#
_symmetry.space_group_name_H-M   'P 1'
#
loop_
_entity.id
_entity.type
_entity.pdbx_description
1 polymer ?
#
loop_
_entity_poly.entity_id
_entity_poly.type
_entity_poly.pdbx_seq_one_letter_code
_entity_poly.pdbx_strand_id
1 'polypeptide(L)'
;MDNTPNKRIYVLHGPAGIGKSSVAHAFTKSIDDNHLGASFFFNHGIEECRDPQRIIPTLAYQIAHHNPDAIGHIVEAVRKH
;
A
#
# COMPACT_ATOMS: atom_id res chain seq x y z
N MET A 1 -4.47 20.33 -22.46
CA MET A 1 -4.90 20.91 -21.18
C MET A 1 -5.78 19.88 -20.48
N ASP A 2 -5.20 19.03 -19.63
CA ASP A 2 -5.95 18.21 -18.68
C ASP A 2 -5.47 18.53 -17.26
N ASN A 3 -5.94 19.65 -16.73
CA ASN A 3 -5.69 20.01 -15.33
C ASN A 3 -6.64 19.22 -14.42
N THR A 4 -6.57 17.89 -14.47
CA THR A 4 -7.26 17.02 -13.53
C THR A 4 -6.33 16.87 -12.33
N PRO A 5 -6.74 17.23 -11.09
CA PRO A 5 -5.90 16.99 -9.94
C PRO A 5 -5.56 15.50 -9.89
N ASN A 6 -4.25 15.16 -9.88
CA ASN A 6 -3.76 13.80 -9.72
C ASN A 6 -4.47 13.19 -8.50
N LYS A 7 -5.48 12.35 -8.73
CA LYS A 7 -6.22 11.67 -7.67
C LYS A 7 -5.30 10.60 -7.08
N ARG A 8 -4.64 10.93 -5.97
CA ARG A 8 -3.72 10.02 -5.26
C ARG A 8 -4.42 9.03 -4.33
N ILE A 9 -5.73 9.17 -4.16
CA ILE A 9 -6.55 8.32 -3.30
C ILE A 9 -7.82 7.93 -4.06
N TYR A 10 -8.11 6.63 -4.09
CA TYR A 10 -9.36 6.08 -4.59
C TYR A 10 -10.08 5.38 -3.44
N VAL A 11 -11.32 5.79 -3.17
CA VAL A 11 -12.17 5.20 -2.13
C VAL A 11 -13.21 4.29 -2.77
N LEU A 12 -13.05 2.98 -2.62
CA LEU A 12 -14.06 2.02 -3.06
C LEU A 12 -15.20 1.95 -2.04
N HIS A 13 -16.37 2.48 -2.39
CA HIS A 13 -17.54 2.57 -1.50
C HIS A 13 -18.67 1.61 -1.91
N GLY A 14 -19.52 1.23 -0.95
CA GLY A 14 -20.67 0.35 -1.18
C GLY A 14 -21.14 -0.37 0.09
N PRO A 15 -22.26 -1.10 0.03
CA PRO A 15 -22.84 -1.81 1.18
C PRO A 15 -21.84 -2.74 1.89
N ALA A 16 -22.05 -2.96 3.19
CA ALA A 16 -21.29 -3.97 3.93
C ALA A 16 -21.51 -5.37 3.33
N GLY A 17 -20.48 -6.23 3.35
CA GLY A 17 -20.56 -7.60 2.82
C GLY A 17 -20.44 -7.75 1.30
N ILE A 18 -20.48 -6.67 0.49
CA ILE A 18 -20.41 -6.77 -0.98
C ILE A 18 -19.02 -7.10 -1.56
N GLY A 19 -18.04 -7.38 -0.69
CA GLY A 19 -16.70 -7.80 -1.14
C GLY A 19 -15.75 -6.68 -1.56
N LYS A 20 -15.93 -5.44 -1.08
CA LYS A 20 -15.02 -4.31 -1.38
C LYS A 20 -13.54 -4.65 -1.14
N SER A 21 -13.22 -5.24 0.02
CA SER A 21 -11.86 -5.68 0.34
C SER A 21 -11.38 -6.79 -0.59
N SER A 22 -12.28 -7.69 -0.99
CA SER A 22 -11.98 -8.77 -1.93
C SER A 22 -11.63 -8.23 -3.32
N VAL A 23 -12.33 -7.20 -3.79
CA VAL A 23 -12.03 -6.52 -5.06
C VAL A 23 -10.66 -5.83 -4.99
N ALA A 24 -10.38 -5.07 -3.93
CA ALA A 24 -9.07 -4.42 -3.75
C ALA A 24 -7.93 -5.45 -3.70
N HIS A 25 -8.13 -6.56 -2.98
CA HIS A 25 -7.17 -7.65 -2.92
C HIS A 25 -6.95 -8.33 -4.28
N ALA A 26 -8.03 -8.68 -4.98
CA ALA A 26 -7.95 -9.26 -6.32
C ALA A 26 -7.24 -8.32 -7.31
N PHE A 27 -7.52 -7.02 -7.24
CA PHE A 27 -6.85 -6.00 -8.04
C PHE A 27 -5.34 -6.00 -7.80
N THR A 28 -4.89 -5.97 -6.53
CA THR A 28 -3.45 -6.05 -6.21
C THR A 28 -2.80 -7.34 -6.70
N LYS A 29 -3.54 -8.44 -6.80
CA LYS A 29 -3.04 -9.72 -7.33
C LYS A 29 -3.00 -9.79 -8.86
N SER A 30 -3.80 -8.96 -9.54
CA SER A 30 -3.88 -8.93 -11.01
C SER A 30 -2.87 -7.98 -11.66
N ILE A 31 -2.26 -7.08 -10.88
CA ILE A 31 -1.27 -6.12 -11.37
C ILE A 31 0.11 -6.72 -11.16
N ASP A 32 1.00 -6.50 -12.12
CA ASP A 32 2.39 -6.92 -12.01
C ASP A 32 3.16 -6.13 -10.93
N ASP A 33 4.27 -6.71 -10.46
CA ASP A 33 5.12 -6.09 -9.44
C ASP A 33 5.80 -4.80 -9.94
N ASN A 34 5.82 -4.55 -11.25
CA ASN A 34 6.39 -3.33 -11.83
C ASN A 34 5.44 -2.12 -11.71
N HIS A 35 4.14 -2.34 -11.51
CA HIS A 35 3.15 -1.27 -11.33
C HIS A 35 2.63 -1.16 -9.89
N LEU A 36 2.70 -2.22 -9.09
CA LEU A 36 2.32 -2.19 -7.67
C LEU A 36 3.56 -2.02 -6.77
N GLY A 37 3.86 -0.78 -6.36
CA GLY A 37 5.04 -0.52 -5.52
C GLY A 37 4.99 -1.15 -4.12
N ALA A 38 3.81 -1.21 -3.49
CA ALA A 38 3.58 -1.86 -2.21
C ALA A 38 2.07 -1.97 -1.90
N SER A 39 1.70 -2.87 -1.00
CA SER A 39 0.33 -3.03 -0.50
C SER A 39 0.28 -3.47 0.98
N PHE A 40 -0.79 -3.06 1.66
CA PHE A 40 -1.10 -3.48 3.03
C PHE A 40 -2.60 -3.71 3.16
N PHE A 41 -3.00 -4.80 3.83
CA PHE A 41 -4.40 -5.13 4.09
C PHE A 41 -4.61 -5.32 5.58
N PHE A 42 -5.62 -4.65 6.13
CA PHE A 42 -6.05 -4.91 7.50
C PHE A 42 -6.75 -6.26 7.59
N ASN A 43 -6.28 -7.11 8.50
CA ASN A 43 -6.92 -8.37 8.80
C ASN A 43 -6.94 -8.59 10.31
N HIS A 44 -8.13 -8.57 10.91
CA HIS A 44 -8.29 -8.74 12.35
C HIS A 44 -7.86 -10.13 12.85
N GLY A 45 -7.84 -11.14 11.97
CA GLY A 45 -7.39 -12.49 12.29
C GLY A 45 -5.87 -12.68 12.28
N ILE A 46 -5.10 -11.67 11.84
CA ILE A 46 -3.64 -11.71 11.73
C ILE A 46 -3.07 -10.57 12.57
N GLU A 47 -2.29 -10.89 13.59
CA GLU A 47 -1.81 -9.90 14.57
C GLU A 47 -0.95 -8.80 13.90
N GLU A 48 -0.15 -9.18 12.93
CA GLU A 48 0.72 -8.30 12.16
C GLU A 48 -0.06 -7.35 11.23
N CYS A 49 -1.31 -7.71 10.90
CA CYS A 49 -2.17 -6.97 9.98
C CYS A 49 -3.30 -6.20 10.69
N ARG A 50 -3.36 -6.21 12.03
CA ARG A 50 -4.34 -5.40 12.79
C ARG A 50 -3.74 -4.13 13.40
N ASP A 51 -2.42 -4.02 13.45
CA ASP A 51 -1.70 -2.87 14.02
C ASP A 51 -1.46 -1.76 12.96
N PRO A 52 -2.07 -0.58 13.10
CA PRO A 52 -1.83 0.54 12.19
C PRO A 52 -0.38 1.03 12.15
N GLN A 53 0.40 0.80 13.21
CA GLN A 53 1.82 1.18 13.25
C GLN A 53 2.67 0.36 12.27
N ARG A 54 2.15 -0.78 11.77
CA ARG A 54 2.82 -1.63 10.78
C ARG A 54 2.68 -1.15 9.34
N ILE A 55 1.72 -0.27 9.04
CA ILE A 55 1.46 0.17 7.66
C ILE A 55 2.74 0.75 7.02
N ILE A 56 3.31 1.79 7.63
CA ILE A 56 4.45 2.50 7.03
C ILE A 56 5.72 1.61 6.95
N PRO A 57 6.12 0.88 8.02
CA PRO A 57 7.25 -0.03 7.93
C PRO A 57 7.09 -1.14 6.89
N THR A 58 5.88 -1.72 6.77
CA THR A 58 5.62 -2.76 5.76
C THR A 58 5.71 -2.21 4.34
N LEU A 59 5.12 -1.04 4.07
CA LEU A 59 5.23 -0.40 2.76
C LEU A 59 6.68 -0.05 2.43
N ALA A 60 7.45 0.51 3.39
CA ALA A 60 8.85 0.85 3.20
C ALA A 60 9.71 -0.39 2.89
N TYR A 61 9.49 -1.49 3.61
CA TYR A 61 10.18 -2.76 3.35
C TYR A 61 9.87 -3.30 1.95
N GLN A 62 8.60 -3.33 1.56
CA GLN A 62 8.20 -3.80 0.22
C GLN A 62 8.79 -2.92 -0.89
N ILE A 63 8.75 -1.59 -0.74
CA ILE A 63 9.35 -0.67 -1.72
C ILE A 63 10.85 -0.90 -1.84
N ALA A 64 11.57 -1.01 -0.72
CA ALA A 64 13.01 -1.29 -0.71
C ALA A 64 13.36 -2.63 -1.38
N HIS A 65 12.49 -3.63 -1.22
CA HIS A 65 12.68 -4.94 -1.83
C HIS A 65 12.53 -4.90 -3.36
N HIS A 66 11.53 -4.17 -3.88
CA HIS A 66 11.28 -4.08 -5.33
C HIS A 66 12.14 -3.00 -6.02
N ASN A 67 12.54 -1.95 -5.30
CA ASN A 67 13.34 -0.85 -5.80
C ASN A 67 14.51 -0.54 -4.84
N PRO A 68 15.69 -1.16 -5.07
CA PRO A 68 16.87 -0.94 -4.23
C PRO A 68 17.32 0.52 -4.13
N ASP A 69 17.06 1.34 -5.15
CA ASP A 69 17.43 2.77 -5.13
C ASP A 69 16.64 3.55 -4.07
N ALA A 70 15.49 3.05 -3.64
CA ALA A 70 14.69 3.66 -2.58
C ALA A 70 15.32 3.50 -1.18
N ILE A 71 16.25 2.55 -0.98
CA ILE A 71 16.84 2.25 0.33
C ILE A 71 17.53 3.48 0.92
N GLY A 72 18.31 4.21 0.12
CA GLY A 72 19.01 5.41 0.58
C GLY A 72 18.03 6.46 1.14
N HIS A 73 16.93 6.69 0.42
CA HIS A 73 15.89 7.63 0.84
C HIS A 73 15.15 7.17 2.10
N ILE A 74 14.84 5.87 2.21
CA ILE A 74 14.18 5.30 3.39
C ILE A 74 15.08 5.44 4.62
N VAL A 75 16.36 5.09 4.51
CA VAL A 75 17.33 5.21 5.62
C VAL A 75 17.50 6.66 6.05
N GLU A 76 17.59 7.59 5.10
CA GLU A 76 17.66 9.02 5.40
C GLU A 76 16.40 9.51 6.14
N ALA A 77 15.21 9.10 5.70
CA ALA A 77 13.95 9.48 6.33
C ALA A 77 13.85 8.98 7.78
N VAL A 78 14.27 7.74 8.03
CA VAL A 78 14.29 7.15 9.38
C VAL A 78 15.26 7.89 10.31
N ARG A 79 16.42 8.34 9.81
CA ARG A 79 17.42 9.08 10.62
C ARG A 79 16.98 10.48 11.04
N LYS A 80 15.97 11.06 10.38
CA LYS A 80 15.47 12.42 10.66
C LYS A 80 14.39 12.45 11.75
N HIS A 81 14.07 11.32 12.37
CA HIS A 81 13.12 11.19 13.49
C HIS A 81 13.80 10.44 14.63
#